data_AF-A0A3D9XIX6-F1
#
_entry.id   AF-A0A3D9XIX6-F1
#
_cell.length_a   1.000
_cell.length_b   1.000
_cell.length_c   1.000
_cell.angle_alpha   90.00
_cell.angle_beta   90.00
_cell.angle_gamma   90.00
#
_symmetry.space_group_name_H-M   'P 1'
#
loop_
_entity.id
_entity.type
_entity.pdbx_description
1 polymer ?
#
loop_
_entity_poly.entity_id
_entity_poly.type
_entity_poly.pdbx_seq_one_letter_code
_entity_poly.pdbx_strand_id
1 'polypeptide(L)'
;MSPGKFSPKRKAMTYRQHFAASWSAFIRESFDSPEHAAMVFGVDASTSRKWWEGSHAPSGFAVGYAFAMNPAAAAHHLAGDA
;
A
#
# COMPACT_ATOMS: atom_id res chain seq x y z
N MET A 1 -36.10 25.12 17.04
CA MET A 1 -35.27 23.95 17.40
C MET A 1 -34.69 23.43 16.09
N SER A 2 -33.40 23.69 15.81
CA SER A 2 -32.80 23.34 14.51
C SER A 2 -32.43 21.85 14.49
N PRO A 3 -32.66 21.12 13.38
CA PRO A 3 -32.22 19.73 13.26
C PRO A 3 -30.69 19.72 13.27
N GLY A 4 -30.11 18.93 14.18
CA GLY A 4 -28.67 18.77 14.31
C GLY A 4 -28.04 18.35 12.98
N LYS A 5 -26.98 19.08 12.59
CA LYS A 5 -26.12 18.75 11.46
C LYS A 5 -25.56 17.35 11.67
N PHE A 6 -25.95 16.39 10.81
CA PHE A 6 -25.31 15.08 10.75
C PHE A 6 -23.82 15.29 10.46
N SER A 7 -22.94 14.94 11.40
CA SER A 7 -21.51 14.85 11.14
C SER A 7 -21.29 13.87 9.99
N PRO A 8 -20.47 14.21 8.97
CA PRO A 8 -20.16 13.26 7.92
C PRO A 8 -19.41 12.08 8.56
N LYS A 9 -20.04 10.90 8.59
CA LYS A 9 -19.35 9.65 8.96
C LYS A 9 -18.16 9.51 8.03
N ARG A 10 -16.92 9.57 8.57
CA ARG A 10 -15.72 9.15 7.84
C ARG A 10 -16.04 7.79 7.22
N LYS A 11 -16.10 7.71 5.88
CA LYS A 11 -16.31 6.43 5.20
C LYS A 11 -15.17 5.52 5.62
N ALA A 12 -15.49 4.41 6.29
CA ALA A 12 -14.51 3.38 6.59
C ALA A 12 -13.88 2.92 5.27
N MET A 13 -12.55 2.80 5.24
CA MET A 13 -11.84 2.30 4.08
C MET A 13 -12.23 0.85 3.83
N THR A 14 -12.38 0.47 2.56
CA THR A 14 -12.42 -0.94 2.20
C THR A 14 -11.07 -1.60 2.52
N TYR A 15 -11.07 -2.91 2.78
CA TYR A 15 -9.82 -3.65 3.03
C TYR A 15 -8.82 -3.47 1.89
N ARG A 16 -9.28 -3.42 0.62
CA ARG A 16 -8.42 -3.16 -0.54
C ARG A 16 -7.73 -1.80 -0.48
N GLN A 17 -8.45 -0.76 -0.06
CA GLN A 17 -7.87 0.58 0.10
C GLN A 17 -6.89 0.62 1.27
N HIS A 18 -7.22 -0.04 2.38
CA HIS A 18 -6.31 -0.15 3.51
C HIS A 18 -5.02 -0.86 3.11
N PHE A 19 -5.13 -2.00 2.43
CA PHE A 19 -3.99 -2.77 1.96
C PHE A 19 -3.14 -1.99 0.93
N ALA A 20 -3.77 -1.20 0.04
CA ALA A 20 -3.04 -0.32 -0.87
C ALA A 20 -2.23 0.74 -0.12
N ALA A 21 -2.75 1.28 0.99
CA ALA A 21 -2.02 2.22 1.84
C ALA A 21 -0.86 1.54 2.58
N SER A 22 -1.08 0.35 3.15
CA SER A 22 0.00 -0.42 3.80
C SER A 22 1.09 -0.82 2.82
N TRP A 23 0.72 -1.22 1.60
CA TRP A 23 1.67 -1.49 0.53
C TRP A 23 2.47 -0.25 0.13
N SER A 24 1.83 0.91 0.01
CA SER A 24 2.52 2.18 -0.25
C SER A 24 3.54 2.50 0.84
N ALA A 25 3.20 2.28 2.12
CA ALA A 25 4.13 2.46 3.22
C ALA A 25 5.35 1.53 3.09
N PHE A 26 5.13 0.24 2.88
CA PHE A 26 6.20 -0.73 2.65
C PHE A 26 7.13 -0.32 1.50
N ILE A 27 6.56 0.08 0.36
CA ILE A 27 7.32 0.49 -0.82
C ILE A 27 8.17 1.74 -0.52
N ARG A 28 7.59 2.74 0.13
CA ARG A 28 8.28 4.01 0.43
C ARG A 28 9.37 3.87 1.49
N GLU A 29 9.25 2.88 2.36
CA GLU A 29 10.26 2.57 3.39
C GLU A 29 11.36 1.65 2.85
N SER A 30 11.03 0.76 1.92
CA SER A 30 11.97 -0.24 1.38
C SER A 30 12.77 0.24 0.17
N PHE A 31 12.34 1.30 -0.51
CA PHE A 31 12.96 1.76 -1.76
C PHE A 31 13.08 3.29 -1.82
N ASP A 32 14.13 3.78 -2.48
CA ASP A 32 14.41 5.22 -2.59
C ASP A 32 13.46 5.97 -3.53
N SER A 33 12.90 5.28 -4.52
CA SER A 33 12.04 5.86 -5.54
C SER A 33 11.08 4.83 -6.15
N PRO A 34 9.97 5.27 -6.78
CA PRO A 34 9.11 4.35 -7.53
C PRO A 34 9.86 3.67 -8.67
N GLU A 35 10.84 4.32 -9.29
CA GLU A 35 11.66 3.70 -10.34
C GLU A 35 12.55 2.58 -9.79
N HIS A 36 13.13 2.76 -8.58
CA HIS A 36 13.87 1.70 -7.90
C HIS A 36 12.96 0.49 -7.61
N ALA A 37 11.76 0.72 -7.06
CA ALA A 37 10.79 -0.34 -6.85
C ALA A 37 10.37 -1.03 -8.16
N ALA A 38 10.20 -0.27 -9.26
CA ALA A 38 9.83 -0.83 -10.56
C ALA A 38 10.90 -1.82 -11.07
N MET A 39 12.18 -1.45 -10.95
CA MET A 39 13.29 -2.31 -11.33
C MET A 39 13.34 -3.59 -10.49
N VAL A 40 13.17 -3.48 -9.17
CA VAL A 40 13.23 -4.63 -8.25
C VAL A 40 12.07 -5.59 -8.49
N PHE A 41 10.84 -5.10 -8.66
CA PHE A 41 9.66 -5.94 -8.90
C PHE A 41 9.48 -6.37 -10.37
N GLY A 42 10.29 -5.85 -11.29
CA GLY A 42 10.15 -6.13 -12.72
C GLY A 42 8.82 -5.64 -13.31
N VAL A 43 8.30 -4.52 -12.81
CA VAL A 43 7.04 -3.91 -13.27
C VAL A 43 7.31 -2.60 -14.01
N ASP A 44 6.31 -2.13 -14.76
CA ASP A 44 6.42 -0.83 -15.41
C ASP A 44 6.39 0.34 -14.39
N ALA A 45 6.93 1.49 -14.79
CA ALA A 45 7.03 2.68 -13.95
C ALA A 45 5.65 3.23 -13.51
N SER A 46 4.60 3.06 -14.31
CA SER A 46 3.25 3.52 -13.97
C SER A 46 2.65 2.68 -12.85
N THR A 47 2.83 1.37 -12.90
CA THR A 47 2.43 0.43 -11.85
C THR A 47 3.14 0.75 -10.54
N SER A 48 4.46 0.91 -10.57
CA SER A 48 5.21 1.25 -9.36
C SER A 48 4.82 2.64 -8.79
N ARG A 49 4.59 3.64 -9.64
CA ARG A 49 4.12 4.96 -9.20
C ARG A 49 2.76 4.88 -8.50
N LYS A 50 1.83 4.08 -9.02
CA LYS A 50 0.53 3.85 -8.38
C LYS A 50 0.65 3.17 -7.02
N TRP A 51 1.60 2.25 -6.88
CA TRP A 51 1.92 1.62 -5.59
C TRP A 51 2.50 2.63 -4.62
N TRP A 52 3.45 3.44 -5.07
CA TRP A 52 4.08 4.51 -4.29
C TRP A 52 3.05 5.51 -3.76
N GLU A 53 2.09 5.91 -4.59
CA GLU A 53 0.99 6.81 -4.22
C GLU A 53 -0.11 6.13 -3.38
N GLY A 54 -0.12 4.80 -3.27
CA GLY A 54 -1.16 4.04 -2.57
C GLY A 54 -2.51 4.00 -3.30
N SER A 55 -2.55 4.33 -4.58
CA SER A 55 -3.78 4.31 -5.37
C SER A 55 -4.19 2.88 -5.78
N HIS A 56 -3.23 1.96 -5.84
CA HIS A 56 -3.45 0.57 -6.25
C HIS A 56 -2.74 -0.41 -5.34
N ALA A 57 -3.43 -1.49 -4.99
CA ALA A 57 -2.84 -2.64 -4.32
C ALA A 57 -1.99 -3.47 -5.32
N PRO A 58 -0.96 -4.18 -4.85
CA PRO A 58 -0.16 -5.08 -5.66
C PRO A 58 -0.93 -6.36 -6.04
N SER A 59 -0.37 -7.12 -6.97
CA SER A 59 -0.79 -8.50 -7.24
C SER A 59 -0.13 -9.47 -6.25
N GLY A 60 -0.66 -10.70 -6.15
CA GLY A 60 -0.14 -11.72 -5.22
C GLY A 60 1.33 -12.08 -5.45
N PHE A 61 1.81 -12.04 -6.70
CA PHE A 61 3.23 -12.27 -7.01
C PHE A 61 4.14 -11.23 -6.34
N ALA A 62 3.78 -9.94 -6.42
CA ALA A 62 4.56 -8.87 -5.81
C ALA A 62 4.55 -8.98 -4.28
N VAL A 63 3.42 -9.37 -3.68
CA VAL A 63 3.37 -9.64 -2.22
C VAL A 63 4.29 -10.79 -1.85
N GLY A 64 4.24 -11.91 -2.56
CA GLY A 64 5.12 -13.06 -2.31
C GLY A 64 6.61 -12.69 -2.47
N TYR A 65 6.95 -11.91 -3.48
CA TYR A 65 8.31 -11.44 -3.71
C TYR A 65 8.79 -10.48 -2.60
N ALA A 66 7.92 -9.61 -2.09
CA ALA A 66 8.25 -8.75 -0.95
C ALA A 66 8.62 -9.58 0.30
N PHE A 67 7.88 -10.64 0.60
CA PHE A 67 8.20 -11.56 1.71
C PHE A 67 9.48 -12.36 1.47
N ALA A 68 9.81 -12.69 0.21
CA ALA A 68 11.06 -13.36 -0.12
C ALA A 68 12.27 -12.42 0.03
N MET A 69 12.12 -11.14 -0.29
CA MET A 69 13.20 -10.14 -0.26
C MET A 69 13.46 -9.59 1.15
N ASN A 70 12.40 -9.21 1.88
CA ASN A 70 12.50 -8.67 3.24
C ASN A 70 11.30 -9.14 4.07
N PRO A 71 11.35 -10.36 4.64
CA PRO A 71 10.23 -10.93 5.37
C PRO A 71 9.83 -10.11 6.60
N ALA A 72 10.79 -9.46 7.28
CA ALA A 72 10.52 -8.67 8.47
C ALA A 72 9.73 -7.39 8.13
N ALA A 73 10.18 -6.62 7.14
CA ALA A 73 9.46 -5.41 6.71
C ALA A 73 8.10 -5.78 6.08
N ALA A 74 8.04 -6.82 5.25
CA ALA A 74 6.80 -7.28 4.67
C ALA A 74 5.78 -7.70 5.75
N ALA A 75 6.22 -8.42 6.78
CA ALA A 75 5.35 -8.77 7.91
C ALA A 75 4.86 -7.53 8.66
N HIS A 76 5.76 -6.59 8.98
CA HIS A 76 5.42 -5.36 9.70
C HIS A 76 4.33 -4.54 9.02
N HIS A 77 4.40 -4.38 7.68
CA HIS A 77 3.44 -3.56 6.96
C HIS A 77 2.21 -4.34 6.46
N LEU A 78 2.36 -5.61 6.07
CA LEU A 78 1.36 -6.32 5.25
C LEU A 78 0.60 -7.41 6.01
N ALA A 79 1.08 -7.87 7.17
CA ALA A 79 0.42 -8.92 7.95
C ALA A 79 -0.70 -8.39 8.86
N GLY A 80 -0.85 -7.08 9.02
CA GLY A 80 -1.93 -6.46 9.80
C GLY A 80 -1.58 -6.15 11.26
N ASP A 81 -0.32 -6.33 11.66
CA ASP A 81 0.18 -5.97 13.00
C ASP A 81 0.89 -4.60 12.96
N ALA A 82 0.11 -3.52 12.87
CA ALA A 82 0.56 -2.13 13.07
C ALA A 82 -0.53 -1.27 13.70
#